data_AF-A0A933P646-F1
#
_entry.id   AF-A0A933P646-F1
#
_cell.length_a   1.000
_cell.length_b   1.000
_cell.length_c   1.000
_cell.angle_alpha   90.00
_cell.angle_beta   90.00
_cell.angle_gamma   90.00
#
_symmetry.space_group_name_H-M   'P 1'
#
loop_
_entity.id
_entity.type
_entity.pdbx_description
1 polymer ?
#
loop_
_entity_poly.entity_id
_entity_poly.type
_entity_poly.pdbx_seq_one_letter_code
_entity_poly.pdbx_strand_id
1 'polypeptide(L)'
;MGNRRVRVMWCDLNGLSHGRYVPERRLAEHGHHAVTTLAMNVQRDILEVEGYGADVGFPDLSTVPLVESRRPGWEVDTDVCIADLEFQGEPLAIAPRSVLQKAVDAWRALGYEPMLGYEMEFYVMQADQDAPGGWIPLVIPAHRVYGVGLGGDNTGLMFDFFDAAEHCELDLEGVMGEFSPGQIELNMKYGRAMDAADRAFICKEMTRELAAAKGYLATYMGRPHPEMVGSGLHINFSLSPVGGGPNAFDDPDAEYGISSIARQCIGGLIAHHEAIAALSAPTVNSYRRLMPGIIAGYWANWGLDNRISTYRVPGERGAATRIENRMPCGTANPYLAAAAMLNAALLGVVDGLDCGLPQEGDGDAEPNTDRHTPHSLSEAIAAFEADTGLCEALGPDLTRTYLALRRDELARWDAQGHAWSLDEVTPWELREYLPFY
;
A
#
# COMPACT_ATOMS: atom_id res chain seq x y z
N MET A 1 -21.55 -8.42 31.60
CA MET A 1 -21.20 -8.19 30.18
C MET A 1 -20.60 -6.80 30.13
N GLY A 2 -19.28 -6.70 29.91
CA GLY A 2 -18.59 -5.40 29.84
C GLY A 2 -19.09 -4.59 28.65
N ASN A 3 -19.00 -3.26 28.72
CA ASN A 3 -19.31 -2.35 27.62
C ASN A 3 -18.23 -2.46 26.51
N ARG A 4 -18.15 -3.61 25.83
CA ARG A 4 -17.20 -3.82 24.74
C ARG A 4 -17.65 -3.02 23.51
N ARG A 5 -16.72 -2.27 22.93
CA ARG A 5 -16.92 -1.45 21.73
C ARG A 5 -16.34 -2.19 20.52
N VAL A 6 -16.84 -1.88 19.34
CA VAL A 6 -16.24 -2.32 18.08
C VAL A 6 -16.04 -1.09 17.21
N ARG A 7 -14.80 -0.84 16.77
CA ARG A 7 -14.45 0.15 15.76
C ARG A 7 -14.68 -0.49 14.39
N VAL A 8 -15.81 -0.17 13.77
CA VAL A 8 -16.10 -0.59 12.40
C VAL A 8 -15.45 0.41 11.48
N MET A 9 -14.52 -0.04 10.64
CA MET A 9 -13.68 0.80 9.80
C MET A 9 -13.69 0.36 8.34
N TRP A 10 -13.46 1.31 7.45
CA TRP A 10 -13.35 1.11 6.01
C TRP A 10 -12.32 2.10 5.45
N CYS A 11 -11.79 1.80 4.26
CA CYS A 11 -10.67 2.52 3.66
C CYS A 11 -11.15 3.39 2.49
N ASP A 12 -10.73 4.66 2.43
CA ASP A 12 -11.00 5.55 1.29
C ASP A 12 -9.93 5.44 0.18
N LEU A 13 -10.10 6.20 -0.91
CA LEU A 13 -9.16 6.21 -2.03
C LEU A 13 -7.76 6.76 -1.69
N ASN A 14 -7.62 7.50 -0.59
CA ASN A 14 -6.34 8.01 -0.08
C ASN A 14 -5.64 7.01 0.85
N GLY A 15 -6.26 5.87 1.15
CA GLY A 15 -5.73 4.88 2.08
C GLY A 15 -6.06 5.15 3.55
N LEU A 16 -6.94 6.11 3.84
CA LEU A 16 -7.26 6.56 5.19
C LEU A 16 -8.45 5.79 5.76
N SER A 17 -8.42 5.53 7.06
CA SER A 17 -9.52 4.91 7.78
C SER A 17 -10.66 5.89 8.07
N HIS A 18 -11.87 5.45 7.74
CA HIS A 18 -13.14 6.05 8.14
C HIS A 18 -13.99 5.02 8.88
N GLY A 19 -14.97 5.45 9.67
CA GLY A 19 -15.84 4.50 10.35
C GLY A 19 -16.54 5.03 11.58
N ARG A 20 -17.02 4.10 12.42
CA ARG A 20 -17.73 4.43 13.66
C ARG A 20 -17.47 3.41 14.77
N TYR A 21 -17.52 3.89 16.01
CA TYR A 21 -17.57 3.02 17.18
C TYR A 21 -19.02 2.58 17.43
N VAL A 22 -19.24 1.28 17.56
CA VAL A 22 -20.54 0.71 17.92
C VAL A 22 -20.43 -0.12 19.20
N PRO A 23 -21.50 -0.20 20.00
CA PRO A 23 -21.57 -1.25 21.01
C PRO A 23 -21.63 -2.62 20.33
N GLU A 24 -20.96 -3.63 20.87
CA GLU A 24 -20.87 -4.98 20.30
C GLU A 24 -22.23 -5.55 19.86
N ARG A 25 -23.29 -5.33 20.66
CA ARG A 25 -24.66 -5.78 20.35
C ARG A 25 -25.26 -5.22 19.06
N ARG A 26 -24.64 -4.22 18.42
CA ARG A 26 -25.07 -3.60 17.16
C ARG A 26 -24.08 -3.86 16.01
N LEU A 27 -23.07 -4.72 16.18
CA LEU A 27 -22.05 -4.97 15.16
C LEU A 27 -22.65 -5.42 13.83
N ALA A 28 -23.70 -6.26 13.85
CA ALA A 28 -24.33 -6.74 12.62
C ALA A 28 -25.23 -5.70 11.92
N GLU A 29 -25.41 -4.52 12.50
CA GLU A 29 -26.24 -3.47 11.90
C GLU A 29 -25.43 -2.62 10.92
N HIS A 30 -26.04 -2.32 9.77
CA HIS A 30 -25.43 -1.46 8.76
C HIS A 30 -25.21 -0.04 9.34
N GLY A 31 -24.16 0.61 8.86
CA GLY A 31 -23.93 2.04 9.08
C GLY A 31 -24.22 2.84 7.83
N HIS A 32 -24.29 4.16 7.99
CA HIS A 32 -24.55 5.10 6.90
C HIS A 32 -23.55 6.26 6.99
N HIS A 33 -22.94 6.60 5.87
CA HIS A 33 -22.01 7.71 5.72
C HIS A 33 -22.30 8.41 4.39
N ALA A 34 -21.98 9.69 4.25
CA ALA A 34 -22.18 10.39 2.98
C ALA A 34 -21.29 9.78 1.90
N VAL A 35 -21.84 9.56 0.70
CA VAL A 35 -21.07 8.99 -0.43
C VAL A 35 -19.86 9.86 -0.83
N THR A 36 -19.93 11.16 -0.54
CA THR A 36 -18.88 12.14 -0.84
C THR A 36 -17.55 11.83 -0.18
N THR A 37 -17.53 11.07 0.92
CA THR A 37 -16.29 10.76 1.62
C THR A 37 -15.29 10.00 0.74
N LEU A 38 -15.74 9.29 -0.31
CA LEU A 38 -14.82 8.67 -1.29
C LEU A 38 -14.30 9.62 -2.37
N ALA A 39 -14.90 10.79 -2.52
CA ALA A 39 -14.47 11.85 -3.43
C ALA A 39 -13.89 13.06 -2.67
N MET A 40 -13.40 12.85 -1.44
CA MET A 40 -12.79 13.90 -0.63
C MET A 40 -11.27 13.84 -0.69
N ASN A 41 -10.63 15.01 -0.79
CA ASN A 41 -9.18 15.13 -0.62
C ASN A 41 -8.79 15.14 0.87
N VAL A 42 -7.48 15.11 1.15
CA VAL A 42 -6.95 15.11 2.53
C VAL A 42 -7.27 16.40 3.30
N GLN A 43 -7.55 17.50 2.61
CA GLN A 43 -8.00 18.77 3.20
C GLN A 43 -9.51 18.82 3.47
N ARG A 44 -10.24 17.74 3.14
CA ARG A 44 -11.69 17.55 3.33
C ARG A 44 -12.55 18.34 2.34
N ASP A 45 -11.98 18.78 1.22
CA ASP A 45 -12.78 19.32 0.12
C ASP A 45 -13.45 18.17 -0.63
N ILE A 46 -14.74 18.33 -0.93
CA ILE A 46 -15.50 17.38 -1.76
C ILE A 46 -15.24 17.75 -3.21
N LEU A 47 -14.70 16.81 -3.99
CA LEU A 47 -14.46 16.99 -5.40
C LEU A 47 -15.73 16.72 -6.21
N GLU A 48 -15.89 17.46 -7.31
CA GLU A 48 -16.96 17.23 -8.28
C GLU A 48 -16.61 16.02 -9.15
N VAL A 49 -17.14 14.85 -8.78
CA VAL A 49 -16.98 13.59 -9.53
C VAL A 49 -18.36 13.04 -9.84
N GLU A 50 -18.62 12.79 -11.13
CA GLU A 50 -19.89 12.23 -11.61
C GLU A 50 -20.23 10.92 -10.89
N GLY A 51 -21.43 10.87 -10.32
CA GLY A 51 -21.96 9.75 -9.54
C GLY A 51 -21.67 9.82 -8.04
N TYR A 52 -20.81 10.76 -7.61
CA TYR A 52 -20.31 10.86 -6.23
C TYR A 52 -20.33 12.30 -5.69
N GLY A 53 -20.77 13.27 -6.48
CA GLY A 53 -20.79 14.69 -6.17
C GLY A 53 -22.20 15.25 -5.89
N ALA A 54 -22.33 16.57 -6.09
CA ALA A 54 -23.60 17.27 -5.89
C ALA A 54 -24.67 16.85 -6.92
N ASP A 55 -24.22 16.29 -8.05
CA ASP A 55 -25.05 15.75 -9.13
C ASP A 55 -26.01 14.64 -8.67
N VAL A 56 -25.61 13.84 -7.68
CA VAL A 56 -26.45 12.79 -7.07
C VAL A 56 -27.10 13.22 -5.75
N GLY A 57 -26.79 14.42 -5.25
CA GLY A 57 -27.41 14.99 -4.04
C GLY A 57 -26.85 14.45 -2.72
N PHE A 58 -25.62 13.94 -2.72
CA PHE A 58 -24.93 13.40 -1.53
C PHE A 58 -25.72 12.36 -0.71
N PRO A 59 -26.28 11.31 -1.33
CA PRO A 59 -26.96 10.24 -0.62
C PRO A 59 -25.99 9.48 0.29
N ASP A 60 -26.55 8.79 1.28
CA ASP A 60 -25.77 7.91 2.13
C ASP A 60 -25.34 6.65 1.35
N LEU A 61 -24.08 6.26 1.52
CA LEU A 61 -23.62 4.89 1.32
C LEU A 61 -23.90 4.06 2.58
N SER A 62 -24.02 2.75 2.42
CA SER A 62 -24.12 1.81 3.53
C SER A 62 -22.76 1.18 3.82
N THR A 63 -22.38 1.12 5.09
CA THR A 63 -21.22 0.36 5.55
C THR A 63 -21.70 -0.95 6.15
N VAL A 64 -21.25 -2.07 5.59
CA VAL A 64 -21.66 -3.44 5.96
C VAL A 64 -20.53 -4.10 6.74
N PRO A 65 -20.64 -4.24 8.07
CA PRO A 65 -19.58 -4.83 8.88
C PRO A 65 -19.36 -6.30 8.53
N LEU A 66 -18.11 -6.67 8.24
CA LEU A 66 -17.68 -8.03 7.96
C LEU A 66 -17.34 -8.70 9.27
N VAL A 67 -18.30 -9.39 9.88
CA VAL A 67 -18.15 -9.97 11.22
C VAL A 67 -16.97 -10.95 11.31
N GLU A 68 -16.65 -11.63 10.21
CA GLU A 68 -15.50 -12.52 10.06
C GLU A 68 -14.14 -11.81 10.09
N SER A 69 -14.10 -10.50 9.81
CA SER A 69 -12.88 -9.69 9.90
C SER A 69 -12.61 -9.17 11.33
N ARG A 70 -13.56 -9.38 12.26
CA ARG A 70 -13.47 -8.89 13.63
C ARG A 70 -12.27 -9.53 14.32
N ARG A 71 -11.44 -8.69 14.92
CA ARG A 71 -10.26 -9.07 15.70
C ARG A 71 -10.12 -8.18 16.93
N PRO A 72 -9.38 -8.59 17.98
CA PRO A 72 -9.06 -7.70 19.08
C PRO A 72 -8.42 -6.40 18.57
N GLY A 73 -8.69 -5.28 19.23
CA GLY A 73 -8.07 -3.99 18.93
C GLY A 73 -7.00 -3.62 19.95
N TRP A 74 -6.16 -2.64 19.62
CA TRP A 74 -5.14 -2.09 20.53
C TRP A 74 -5.72 -1.12 21.57
N GLU A 75 -6.93 -0.61 21.34
CA GLU A 75 -7.62 0.26 22.28
C GLU A 75 -8.31 -0.55 23.40
N VAL A 76 -8.32 0.01 24.61
CA VAL A 76 -8.96 -0.62 25.78
C VAL A 76 -10.43 -0.95 25.51
N ASP A 77 -10.81 -2.22 25.75
CA ASP A 77 -12.18 -2.72 25.60
C ASP A 77 -12.81 -2.47 24.20
N THR A 78 -11.98 -2.47 23.15
CA THR A 78 -12.42 -2.24 21.77
C THR A 78 -11.86 -3.31 20.83
N ASP A 79 -12.73 -3.90 20.01
CA ASP A 79 -12.33 -4.71 18.85
C ASP A 79 -12.32 -3.85 17.58
N VAL A 80 -11.62 -4.29 16.54
CA VAL A 80 -11.70 -3.69 15.21
C VAL A 80 -12.41 -4.64 14.25
N CYS A 81 -13.13 -4.08 13.28
CA CYS A 81 -13.87 -4.81 12.26
C CYS A 81 -13.83 -4.03 10.96
N ILE A 82 -13.52 -4.68 9.84
CA ILE A 82 -13.62 -4.09 8.52
C ILE A 82 -15.09 -4.05 8.09
N ALA A 83 -15.45 -3.05 7.30
CA ALA A 83 -16.72 -2.98 6.60
C ALA A 83 -16.52 -2.85 5.09
N ASP A 84 -17.38 -3.55 4.33
CA ASP A 84 -17.56 -3.26 2.91
C ASP A 84 -18.49 -2.07 2.74
N LEU A 85 -18.39 -1.43 1.57
CA LEU A 85 -19.22 -0.29 1.19
C LEU A 85 -20.23 -0.72 0.14
N GLU A 86 -21.48 -0.36 0.35
CA GLU A 86 -22.57 -0.52 -0.60
C GLU A 86 -23.18 0.82 -0.94
N PHE A 87 -23.56 0.99 -2.20
CA PHE A 87 -24.31 2.15 -2.65
C PHE A 87 -25.53 1.67 -3.43
N GLN A 88 -26.71 2.12 -3.01
CA GLN A 88 -27.99 1.70 -3.59
C GLN A 88 -28.22 0.16 -3.58
N GLY A 89 -27.67 -0.54 -2.58
CA GLY A 89 -27.82 -1.98 -2.40
C GLY A 89 -26.83 -2.84 -3.19
N GLU A 90 -25.89 -2.22 -3.90
CA GLU A 90 -24.83 -2.92 -4.65
C GLU A 90 -23.44 -2.59 -4.06
N PRO A 91 -22.46 -3.51 -4.15
CA PRO A 91 -21.08 -3.23 -3.76
C PRO A 91 -20.55 -1.99 -4.48
N LEU A 92 -20.01 -1.06 -3.71
CA LEU A 92 -19.57 0.24 -4.23
C LEU A 92 -18.32 0.08 -5.09
N ALA A 93 -18.43 0.39 -6.38
CA ALA A 93 -17.42 0.08 -7.39
C ALA A 93 -16.05 0.73 -7.15
N ILE A 94 -16.03 1.90 -6.49
CA ILE A 94 -14.81 2.65 -6.19
C ILE A 94 -14.22 2.34 -4.81
N ALA A 95 -14.87 1.50 -3.99
CA ALA A 95 -14.35 1.15 -2.68
C ALA A 95 -13.06 0.32 -2.84
N PRO A 96 -11.91 0.73 -2.27
CA PRO A 96 -10.63 0.05 -2.43
C PRO A 96 -10.68 -1.46 -2.19
N ARG A 97 -11.37 -1.87 -1.12
CA ARG A 97 -11.54 -3.27 -0.77
C ARG A 97 -12.35 -4.04 -1.82
N SER A 98 -13.42 -3.46 -2.34
CA SER A 98 -14.22 -4.06 -3.42
C SER A 98 -13.45 -4.15 -4.74
N VAL A 99 -12.56 -3.19 -5.04
CA VAL A 99 -11.66 -3.24 -6.20
C VAL A 99 -10.68 -4.41 -6.07
N LEU A 100 -10.06 -4.59 -4.89
CA LEU A 100 -9.19 -5.75 -4.64
C LEU A 100 -9.98 -7.07 -4.73
N GLN A 101 -11.18 -7.12 -4.17
CA GLN A 101 -12.04 -8.32 -4.21
C GLN A 101 -12.32 -8.75 -5.65
N LYS A 102 -12.64 -7.81 -6.54
CA LYS A 102 -12.83 -8.09 -7.98
C LYS A 102 -11.57 -8.69 -8.63
N ALA A 103 -10.39 -8.15 -8.33
CA ALA A 103 -9.13 -8.68 -8.83
C ALA A 103 -8.87 -10.11 -8.33
N VAL A 104 -9.14 -10.37 -7.04
CA VAL A 104 -9.02 -11.70 -6.43
C VAL A 104 -10.00 -12.69 -7.06
N ASP A 105 -11.25 -12.30 -7.31
CA ASP A 105 -12.25 -13.16 -7.92
C ASP A 105 -11.93 -13.50 -9.37
N ALA A 106 -11.31 -12.58 -10.11
CA ALA A 106 -10.82 -12.86 -11.46
C ALA A 106 -9.71 -13.93 -11.47
N TRP A 107 -8.79 -13.91 -10.49
CA TRP A 107 -7.81 -14.99 -10.31
C TRP A 107 -8.45 -16.32 -9.91
N ARG A 108 -9.44 -16.28 -9.00
CA ARG A 108 -10.19 -17.49 -8.60
C ARG A 108 -10.94 -18.11 -9.77
N ALA A 109 -11.45 -17.31 -10.70
CA ALA A 109 -12.08 -17.79 -11.92
C ALA A 109 -11.09 -18.55 -12.84
N LEU A 110 -9.79 -18.25 -12.76
CA LEU A 110 -8.73 -19.02 -13.40
C LEU A 110 -8.24 -20.23 -12.56
N GLY A 111 -8.82 -20.45 -11.39
CA GLY A 111 -8.47 -21.57 -10.50
C GLY A 111 -7.33 -21.27 -9.52
N TYR A 112 -6.98 -20.00 -9.30
CA TYR A 112 -5.91 -19.59 -8.38
C TYR A 112 -6.43 -18.68 -7.26
N GLU A 113 -5.97 -18.91 -6.03
CA GLU A 113 -6.12 -18.01 -4.89
C GLU A 113 -4.83 -17.16 -4.76
N PRO A 114 -4.91 -15.84 -4.94
CA PRO A 114 -3.79 -14.95 -4.70
C PRO A 114 -3.41 -14.89 -3.22
N MET A 115 -2.11 -15.03 -2.97
CA MET A 115 -1.51 -14.93 -1.64
C MET A 115 -0.59 -13.71 -1.59
N LEU A 116 -0.79 -12.84 -0.60
CA LEU A 116 -0.05 -11.59 -0.44
C LEU A 116 0.63 -11.52 0.93
N GLY A 117 1.85 -10.99 0.98
CA GLY A 117 2.54 -10.55 2.20
C GLY A 117 3.01 -9.10 2.04
N TYR A 118 3.02 -8.34 3.13
CA TYR A 118 3.35 -6.92 3.12
C TYR A 118 4.56 -6.63 4.01
N GLU A 119 5.53 -5.90 3.47
CA GLU A 119 6.67 -5.35 4.20
C GLU A 119 6.41 -3.84 4.34
N MET A 120 6.13 -3.38 5.56
CA MET A 120 5.68 -2.00 5.80
C MET A 120 6.78 -1.20 6.47
N GLU A 121 7.38 -0.28 5.73
CA GLU A 121 8.32 0.68 6.27
C GLU A 121 7.61 1.99 6.66
N PHE A 122 8.05 2.60 7.75
CA PHE A 122 7.59 3.91 8.21
C PHE A 122 8.65 4.54 9.11
N TYR A 123 8.54 5.84 9.37
CA TYR A 123 9.38 6.52 10.34
C TYR A 123 8.64 6.80 11.63
N VAL A 124 9.29 6.56 12.76
CA VAL A 124 8.96 7.19 14.04
C VAL A 124 9.71 8.52 14.14
N MET A 125 8.97 9.59 14.37
CA MET A 125 9.45 10.96 14.47
C MET A 125 9.24 11.48 15.89
N GLN A 126 10.15 12.34 16.34
CA GLN A 126 10.07 13.07 17.60
C GLN A 126 9.74 14.54 17.34
N ALA A 127 9.01 15.16 18.26
CA ALA A 127 8.63 16.55 18.15
C ALA A 127 9.86 17.48 18.25
N ASP A 128 9.91 18.47 17.38
CA ASP A 128 10.89 19.56 17.42
C ASP A 128 10.20 20.84 16.91
N GLN A 129 10.10 21.86 17.76
CA GLN A 129 9.39 23.10 17.45
C GLN A 129 10.12 23.96 16.41
N ASP A 130 11.43 23.77 16.26
CA ASP A 130 12.25 24.53 15.32
C ASP A 130 12.29 23.87 13.94
N ALA A 131 11.84 22.61 13.83
CA ALA A 131 11.82 21.86 12.59
C ALA A 131 10.66 22.27 11.67
N PRO A 132 10.88 22.33 10.35
CA PRO A 132 9.78 22.42 9.38
C PRO A 132 8.79 21.28 9.62
N GLY A 133 7.51 21.61 9.78
CA GLY A 133 6.47 20.62 10.08
C GLY A 133 6.38 20.17 11.55
N GLY A 134 7.30 20.59 12.43
CA GLY A 134 7.24 20.32 13.87
C GLY A 134 7.80 18.97 14.32
N TRP A 135 8.42 18.22 13.39
CA TRP A 135 8.88 16.85 13.61
C TRP A 135 10.25 16.63 12.98
N ILE A 136 11.09 15.88 13.67
CA ILE A 136 12.34 15.34 13.13
C ILE A 136 12.37 13.82 13.31
N PRO A 137 13.10 13.09 12.48
CA PRO A 137 13.29 11.65 12.67
C PRO A 137 13.95 11.35 14.02
N LEU A 138 13.60 10.20 14.57
CA LEU A 138 14.07 9.79 15.90
C LEU A 138 15.61 9.75 15.94
N VAL A 139 16.19 10.41 16.94
CA VAL A 139 17.66 10.43 17.10
C VAL A 139 18.11 9.15 17.80
N ILE A 140 18.73 8.26 17.03
CA ILE A 140 19.30 7.00 17.53
C ILE A 140 20.81 6.99 17.23
N PRO A 141 21.68 7.47 18.14
CA PRO A 141 23.13 7.52 17.88
C PRO A 141 23.79 6.17 17.61
N ALA A 142 23.18 5.09 18.11
CA ALA A 142 23.64 3.72 17.93
C ALA A 142 22.92 2.98 16.79
N HIS A 143 22.23 3.70 15.90
CA HIS A 143 21.44 3.14 14.80
C HIS A 143 22.24 2.14 13.96
N ARG A 144 21.58 1.06 13.55
CA ARG A 144 22.12 0.06 12.64
C ARG A 144 20.99 -0.43 11.74
N VAL A 145 21.30 -0.67 10.47
CA VAL A 145 20.43 -1.44 9.57
C VAL A 145 20.18 -2.82 10.19
N TYR A 146 18.92 -3.27 10.20
CA TYR A 146 18.47 -4.45 10.96
C TYR A 146 18.71 -4.32 12.47
N GLY A 147 18.63 -3.09 12.98
CA GLY A 147 18.84 -2.78 14.38
C GLY A 147 17.75 -3.35 15.28
N VAL A 148 18.15 -3.90 16.43
CA VAL A 148 17.26 -4.38 17.48
C VAL A 148 17.64 -3.76 18.83
N GLY A 149 16.68 -3.74 19.77
CA GLY A 149 16.84 -3.02 21.03
C GLY A 149 17.20 -1.56 20.80
N LEU A 150 18.11 -1.00 21.60
CA LEU A 150 18.52 0.41 21.49
C LEU A 150 19.17 0.81 20.16
N GLY A 151 19.58 -0.16 19.33
CA GLY A 151 20.13 0.10 18.00
C GLY A 151 19.06 0.24 16.90
N GLY A 152 17.82 -0.15 17.17
CA GLY A 152 16.68 0.02 16.26
C GLY A 152 15.61 0.97 16.81
N ASP A 153 15.40 0.96 18.13
CA ASP A 153 14.44 1.83 18.81
C ASP A 153 14.86 2.12 20.26
N ASN A 154 14.86 3.39 20.65
CA ASN A 154 15.15 3.85 22.02
C ASN A 154 13.92 4.37 22.78
N THR A 155 12.72 4.24 22.19
CA THR A 155 11.43 4.71 22.73
C THR A 155 10.60 3.58 23.36
N GLY A 156 10.86 2.34 22.95
CA GLY A 156 10.07 1.16 23.31
C GLY A 156 8.82 0.96 22.46
N LEU A 157 8.58 1.82 21.46
CA LEU A 157 7.47 1.67 20.51
C LEU A 157 7.58 0.40 19.68
N MET A 158 8.79 -0.05 19.34
CA MET A 158 8.99 -1.28 18.59
C MET A 158 8.37 -2.49 19.30
N PHE A 159 8.48 -2.55 20.64
CA PHE A 159 7.82 -3.60 21.42
C PHE A 159 6.31 -3.39 21.54
N ASP A 160 5.84 -2.14 21.68
CA ASP A 160 4.39 -1.91 21.67
C ASP A 160 3.75 -2.33 20.33
N PHE A 161 4.43 -2.04 19.20
CA PHE A 161 3.96 -2.44 17.87
C PHE A 161 3.94 -3.96 17.74
N PHE A 162 4.99 -4.64 18.22
CA PHE A 162 5.05 -6.09 18.24
C PHE A 162 3.90 -6.69 19.07
N ASP A 163 3.78 -6.27 20.33
CA ASP A 163 2.79 -6.81 21.27
C ASP A 163 1.36 -6.52 20.80
N ALA A 164 1.11 -5.33 20.26
CA ALA A 164 -0.19 -4.97 19.72
C ALA A 164 -0.51 -5.73 18.41
N ALA A 165 0.45 -5.93 17.51
CA ALA A 165 0.24 -6.69 16.29
C ALA A 165 -0.13 -8.15 16.60
N GLU A 166 0.58 -8.76 17.55
CA GLU A 166 0.27 -10.12 18.02
C GLU A 166 -1.10 -10.16 18.73
N HIS A 167 -1.41 -9.17 19.57
CA HIS A 167 -2.71 -9.07 20.24
C HIS A 167 -3.87 -8.93 19.25
N CYS A 168 -3.69 -8.11 18.22
CA CYS A 168 -4.68 -7.85 17.20
C CYS A 168 -4.72 -8.97 16.13
N GLU A 169 -3.97 -10.05 16.30
CA GLU A 169 -3.93 -11.19 15.37
C GLU A 169 -3.59 -10.74 13.93
N LEU A 170 -2.60 -9.85 13.80
CA LEU A 170 -2.14 -9.33 12.50
C LEU A 170 -1.12 -10.25 11.81
N ASP A 171 -0.78 -11.38 12.42
CA ASP A 171 0.19 -12.36 11.90
C ASP A 171 1.53 -11.70 11.53
N LEU A 172 2.26 -11.20 12.53
CA LEU A 172 3.56 -10.55 12.37
C LEU A 172 4.67 -11.61 12.21
N GLU A 173 5.58 -11.41 11.26
CA GLU A 173 6.82 -12.20 11.13
C GLU A 173 7.98 -11.56 11.89
N GLY A 174 8.05 -10.22 11.90
CA GLY A 174 9.09 -9.51 12.64
C GLY A 174 8.96 -7.99 12.58
N VAL A 175 9.72 -7.34 13.46
CA VAL A 175 9.91 -5.89 13.51
C VAL A 175 11.39 -5.58 13.70
N MET A 176 11.90 -4.57 13.00
CA MET A 176 13.31 -4.16 13.07
C MET A 176 13.48 -2.70 12.67
N GLY A 177 14.61 -2.10 13.06
CA GLY A 177 15.06 -0.83 12.50
C GLY A 177 15.61 -1.03 11.08
N GLU A 178 15.21 -0.16 10.16
CA GLU A 178 15.65 -0.20 8.76
C GLU A 178 16.85 0.73 8.51
N PHE A 179 16.95 1.34 7.33
CA PHE A 179 18.21 1.88 6.82
C PHE A 179 18.55 3.18 7.53
N SER A 180 17.55 4.05 7.69
CA SER A 180 17.72 5.35 8.34
C SER A 180 17.30 5.32 9.82
N PRO A 181 17.90 6.16 10.68
CA PRO A 181 17.46 6.31 12.06
C PRO A 181 15.97 6.64 12.17
N GLY A 182 15.27 5.94 13.05
CA GLY A 182 13.83 6.08 13.23
C GLY A 182 12.98 5.37 12.18
N GLN A 183 13.57 4.83 11.11
CA GLN A 183 12.87 3.98 10.16
C GLN A 183 12.66 2.59 10.77
N ILE A 184 11.43 2.10 10.75
CA ILE A 184 11.03 0.79 11.25
C ILE A 184 10.33 0.05 10.11
N GLU A 185 10.60 -1.24 10.02
CA GLU A 185 9.90 -2.17 9.14
C GLU A 185 9.05 -3.13 9.98
N LEU A 186 7.82 -3.40 9.55
CA LEU A 186 6.95 -4.45 10.06
C LEU A 186 6.68 -5.45 8.94
N ASN A 187 7.12 -6.69 9.15
CA ASN A 187 6.94 -7.77 8.18
C ASN A 187 5.75 -8.61 8.55
N MET A 188 4.77 -8.64 7.65
CA MET A 188 3.52 -9.37 7.84
C MET A 188 3.57 -10.69 7.11
N LYS A 189 3.17 -11.75 7.81
CA LYS A 189 3.10 -13.07 7.21
C LYS A 189 2.13 -13.05 6.05
N TYR A 190 2.51 -13.70 4.96
CA TYR A 190 1.65 -13.82 3.81
C TYR A 190 0.35 -14.58 4.15
N GLY A 191 -0.73 -14.22 3.48
CA GLY A 191 -2.04 -14.86 3.63
C GLY A 191 -2.88 -14.67 2.38
N ARG A 192 -4.16 -15.05 2.43
CA ARG A 192 -5.09 -14.78 1.33
C ARG A 192 -5.16 -13.28 1.11
N ALA A 193 -5.15 -12.85 -0.15
CA ALA A 193 -4.99 -11.43 -0.53
C ALA A 193 -5.90 -10.47 0.25
N MET A 194 -7.18 -10.82 0.43
CA MET A 194 -8.14 -9.98 1.16
C MET A 194 -7.76 -9.80 2.63
N ASP A 195 -7.49 -10.90 3.34
CA ASP A 195 -7.10 -10.83 4.76
C ASP A 195 -5.73 -10.16 4.93
N ALA A 196 -4.75 -10.44 4.06
CA ALA A 196 -3.46 -9.79 4.11
C ALA A 196 -3.56 -8.26 3.93
N ALA A 197 -4.42 -7.79 3.01
CA ALA A 197 -4.67 -6.36 2.82
C ALA A 197 -5.44 -5.73 4.00
N ASP A 198 -6.44 -6.44 4.55
CA ASP A 198 -7.17 -6.04 5.76
C ASP A 198 -6.19 -5.87 6.94
N ARG A 199 -5.28 -6.83 7.14
CA ARG A 199 -4.24 -6.79 8.18
C ARG A 199 -3.26 -5.63 7.98
N ALA A 200 -2.78 -5.39 6.76
CA ALA A 200 -1.89 -4.27 6.46
C ALA A 200 -2.54 -2.91 6.73
N PHE A 201 -3.81 -2.74 6.34
CA PHE A 201 -4.58 -1.53 6.61
C PHE A 201 -4.75 -1.27 8.12
N ILE A 202 -5.14 -2.30 8.88
CA ILE A 202 -5.30 -2.21 10.34
C ILE A 202 -3.95 -1.89 11.01
N CYS A 203 -2.86 -2.50 10.53
CA CYS A 203 -1.53 -2.28 11.09
C CYS A 203 -1.09 -0.81 10.97
N LYS A 204 -1.34 -0.14 9.83
CA LYS A 204 -1.05 1.29 9.66
C LYS A 204 -1.79 2.17 10.67
N GLU A 205 -3.06 1.88 10.95
CA GLU A 205 -3.83 2.62 11.97
C GLU A 205 -3.26 2.38 13.37
N MET A 206 -2.97 1.12 13.69
CA MET A 206 -2.43 0.71 14.97
C MET A 206 -1.09 1.38 15.29
N THR A 207 -0.13 1.37 14.36
CA THR A 207 1.20 1.96 14.59
C THR A 207 1.13 3.46 14.82
N ARG A 208 0.32 4.19 14.04
CA ARG A 208 0.12 5.64 14.21
C ARG A 208 -0.48 5.98 15.57
N GLU A 209 -1.50 5.26 16.00
CA GLU A 209 -2.18 5.55 17.27
C GLU A 209 -1.31 5.20 18.49
N LEU A 210 -0.56 4.10 18.43
CA LEU A 210 0.39 3.74 19.49
C LEU A 210 1.55 4.73 19.59
N ALA A 211 2.10 5.19 18.46
CA ALA A 211 3.12 6.24 18.44
C ALA A 211 2.59 7.54 19.06
N ALA A 212 1.39 7.97 18.63
CA ALA A 212 0.75 9.17 19.13
C ALA A 212 0.48 9.09 20.64
N ALA A 213 0.07 7.93 21.17
CA ALA A 213 -0.14 7.72 22.60
C ALA A 213 1.13 7.92 23.45
N LYS A 214 2.32 7.75 22.85
CA LYS A 214 3.62 8.02 23.49
C LYS A 214 4.23 9.37 23.12
N GLY A 215 3.53 10.22 22.37
CA GLY A 215 4.00 11.56 21.98
C GLY A 215 4.95 11.56 20.79
N TYR A 216 4.97 10.50 19.99
CA TYR A 216 5.70 10.39 18.73
C TYR A 216 4.74 10.44 17.54
N LEU A 217 5.27 10.65 16.34
CA LEU A 217 4.52 10.53 15.09
C LEU A 217 5.07 9.32 14.31
N ALA A 218 4.22 8.34 13.99
CA ALA A 218 4.56 7.35 12.97
C ALA A 218 4.06 7.86 11.61
N THR A 219 4.95 7.91 10.61
CA THR A 219 4.68 8.44 9.26
C THR A 219 5.14 7.46 8.20
N TYR A 220 4.21 7.05 7.35
CA TYR A 220 4.40 6.27 6.12
C TYR A 220 4.67 7.16 4.89
N MET A 221 4.80 8.48 5.06
CA MET A 221 5.26 9.39 4.02
C MET A 221 6.46 8.83 3.24
N GLY A 222 6.40 8.96 1.91
CA GLY A 222 7.33 8.27 1.01
C GLY A 222 8.77 8.65 1.25
N ARG A 223 9.07 9.94 1.44
CA ARG A 223 10.37 10.43 1.90
C ARG A 223 10.14 11.66 2.78
N PRO A 224 10.09 11.50 4.11
CA PRO A 224 9.78 12.59 5.04
C PRO A 224 10.96 13.55 5.26
N HIS A 225 12.19 13.12 4.93
CA HIS A 225 13.39 13.93 5.10
C HIS A 225 14.35 13.74 3.91
N PRO A 226 14.96 14.80 3.36
CA PRO A 226 15.79 14.72 2.16
C PRO A 226 17.06 13.86 2.35
N GLU A 227 17.63 13.82 3.56
CA GLU A 227 18.84 13.02 3.83
C GLU A 227 18.57 11.53 4.11
N MET A 228 17.30 11.09 4.08
CA MET A 228 16.90 9.73 4.44
C MET A 228 16.37 8.95 3.25
N VAL A 229 16.44 7.61 3.35
CA VAL A 229 15.81 6.74 2.36
C VAL A 229 14.29 6.79 2.49
N GLY A 230 13.59 6.43 1.41
CA GLY A 230 12.14 6.43 1.43
C GLY A 230 11.55 5.22 2.14
N SER A 231 10.28 5.32 2.55
CA SER A 231 9.50 4.22 3.13
C SER A 231 8.78 3.42 2.04
N GLY A 232 9.07 2.13 1.93
CA GLY A 232 8.39 1.17 1.08
C GLY A 232 7.15 0.50 1.68
N LEU A 233 6.35 -0.08 0.78
CA LEU A 233 5.29 -1.04 1.06
C LEU A 233 5.49 -2.24 0.11
N HIS A 234 6.53 -3.05 0.28
CA HIS A 234 6.76 -4.15 -0.65
C HIS A 234 5.63 -5.17 -0.54
N ILE A 235 5.18 -5.67 -1.70
CA ILE A 235 4.10 -6.66 -1.76
C ILE A 235 4.67 -7.95 -2.34
N ASN A 236 4.76 -8.97 -1.51
CA ASN A 236 5.12 -10.32 -1.89
C ASN A 236 3.87 -11.05 -2.42
N PHE A 237 3.93 -11.59 -3.63
CA PHE A 237 2.81 -12.18 -4.36
C PHE A 237 3.12 -13.62 -4.79
N SER A 238 2.18 -14.53 -4.54
CA SER A 238 2.19 -15.89 -5.09
C SER A 238 0.76 -16.38 -5.39
N LEU A 239 0.65 -17.51 -6.09
CA LEU A 239 -0.63 -18.12 -6.44
C LEU A 239 -0.74 -19.54 -5.87
N SER A 240 -1.80 -19.80 -5.11
CA SER A 240 -2.14 -21.15 -4.65
C SER A 240 -3.26 -21.73 -5.51
N PRO A 241 -3.15 -22.96 -6.04
CA PRO A 241 -4.26 -23.59 -6.75
C PRO A 241 -5.49 -23.77 -5.84
N VAL A 242 -6.69 -23.37 -6.28
CA VAL A 242 -7.93 -23.45 -5.49
C VAL A 242 -8.29 -24.90 -5.12
N GLY A 243 -7.93 -25.87 -5.96
CA GLY A 243 -8.13 -27.30 -5.69
C GLY A 243 -7.14 -27.92 -4.70
N GLY A 244 -6.23 -27.11 -4.14
CA GLY A 244 -5.05 -27.59 -3.44
C GLY A 244 -3.94 -28.04 -4.40
N GLY A 245 -2.72 -28.11 -3.90
CA GLY A 245 -1.54 -28.42 -4.70
C GLY A 245 -0.34 -27.58 -4.28
N PRO A 246 0.81 -27.78 -4.95
CA PRO A 246 1.98 -26.93 -4.75
C PRO A 246 1.70 -25.49 -5.20
N ASN A 247 2.51 -24.56 -4.72
CA ASN A 247 2.51 -23.16 -5.16
C ASN A 247 2.67 -23.10 -6.69
N ALA A 248 1.78 -22.38 -7.37
CA ALA A 248 1.73 -22.35 -8.83
C ALA A 248 2.91 -21.60 -9.48
N PHE A 249 3.69 -20.84 -8.69
CA PHE A 249 4.90 -20.17 -9.18
C PHE A 249 6.13 -21.05 -9.17
N ASP A 250 6.14 -22.13 -8.39
CA ASP A 250 7.28 -23.03 -8.28
C ASP A 250 7.33 -24.01 -9.45
N ASP A 251 8.47 -24.07 -10.13
CA ASP A 251 8.77 -25.10 -11.13
C ASP A 251 10.29 -25.33 -11.16
N PRO A 252 10.83 -26.31 -10.41
CA PRO A 252 12.27 -26.53 -10.30
C PRO A 252 12.93 -27.01 -11.59
N ASP A 253 12.15 -27.54 -12.55
CA ASP A 253 12.65 -28.04 -13.83
C ASP A 253 12.58 -26.96 -14.93
N ALA A 254 11.87 -25.87 -14.71
CA ALA A 254 11.79 -24.74 -15.62
C ALA A 254 12.98 -23.79 -15.52
N GLU A 255 13.12 -22.94 -16.54
CA GLU A 255 14.09 -21.85 -16.56
C GLU A 255 13.94 -20.96 -15.31
N TYR A 256 15.06 -20.68 -14.65
CA TYR A 256 15.13 -19.88 -13.41
C TYR A 256 14.43 -20.50 -12.18
N GLY A 257 13.90 -21.73 -12.29
CA GLY A 257 13.20 -22.41 -11.21
C GLY A 257 11.81 -21.83 -10.91
N ILE A 258 11.19 -21.16 -11.90
CA ILE A 258 9.86 -20.57 -11.80
C ILE A 258 8.98 -20.97 -12.99
N SER A 259 7.69 -21.13 -12.73
CA SER A 259 6.73 -21.59 -13.73
C SER A 259 6.45 -20.55 -14.82
N SER A 260 5.79 -21.00 -15.90
CA SER A 260 5.33 -20.11 -16.97
C SER A 260 4.34 -19.04 -16.47
N ILE A 261 3.45 -19.39 -15.55
CA ILE A 261 2.48 -18.45 -14.98
C ILE A 261 3.17 -17.36 -14.14
N ALA A 262 4.24 -17.70 -13.40
CA ALA A 262 5.05 -16.71 -12.68
C ALA A 262 5.71 -15.72 -13.66
N ARG A 263 6.33 -16.24 -14.72
CA ARG A 263 6.93 -15.40 -15.77
C ARG A 263 5.91 -14.50 -16.46
N GLN A 264 4.72 -15.00 -16.76
CA GLN A 264 3.65 -14.21 -17.37
C GLN A 264 3.12 -13.12 -16.43
N CYS A 265 3.01 -13.40 -15.13
CA CYS A 265 2.71 -12.39 -14.13
C CYS A 265 3.75 -11.25 -14.16
N ILE A 266 5.05 -11.59 -14.18
CA ILE A 266 6.13 -10.60 -14.30
C ILE A 266 6.02 -9.83 -15.63
N GLY A 267 5.72 -10.51 -16.74
CA GLY A 267 5.51 -9.86 -18.04
C GLY A 267 4.39 -8.81 -18.02
N GLY A 268 3.26 -9.13 -17.38
CA GLY A 268 2.17 -8.16 -17.16
C GLY A 268 2.58 -6.98 -16.26
N LEU A 269 3.27 -7.27 -15.16
CA LEU A 269 3.79 -6.23 -14.27
C LEU A 269 4.78 -5.28 -14.97
N ILE A 270 5.62 -5.79 -15.89
CA ILE A 270 6.52 -4.98 -16.72
C ILE A 270 5.74 -4.21 -17.80
N ALA A 271 4.71 -4.82 -18.39
CA ALA A 271 3.90 -4.16 -19.42
C ALA A 271 3.20 -2.91 -18.87
N HIS A 272 2.60 -3.02 -17.67
CA HIS A 272 1.81 -1.97 -17.02
C HIS A 272 2.60 -1.12 -15.99
N HIS A 273 3.94 -1.22 -16.00
CA HIS A 273 4.80 -0.70 -14.93
C HIS A 273 4.59 0.80 -14.63
N GLU A 274 4.58 1.65 -15.64
CA GLU A 274 4.44 3.10 -15.47
C GLU A 274 3.05 3.48 -14.94
N ALA A 275 2.01 2.74 -15.33
CA ALA A 275 0.63 2.97 -14.90
C ALA A 275 0.39 2.53 -13.45
N ILE A 276 0.96 1.39 -13.04
CA ILE A 276 0.89 0.88 -11.65
C ILE A 276 1.49 1.91 -10.65
N ALA A 277 2.47 2.69 -11.08
CA ALA A 277 3.10 3.72 -10.25
C ALA A 277 2.10 4.75 -9.70
N ALA A 278 1.02 5.07 -10.43
CA ALA A 278 0.02 6.01 -9.94
C ALA A 278 -0.73 5.53 -8.70
N LEU A 279 -0.92 4.21 -8.53
CA LEU A 279 -1.57 3.60 -7.36
C LEU A 279 -0.55 3.18 -6.29
N SER A 280 0.69 2.93 -6.69
CA SER A 280 1.80 2.49 -5.83
C SER A 280 2.55 3.65 -5.19
N ALA A 281 2.54 4.83 -5.80
CA ALA A 281 3.18 6.05 -5.30
C ALA A 281 2.19 7.23 -5.42
N PRO A 282 1.12 7.24 -4.61
CA PRO A 282 -0.06 8.07 -4.87
C PRO A 282 0.16 9.57 -4.68
N THR A 283 1.25 10.00 -4.04
CA THR A 283 1.45 11.42 -3.66
C THR A 283 2.62 12.07 -4.38
N VAL A 284 2.64 13.41 -4.46
CA VAL A 284 3.80 14.18 -4.98
C VAL A 284 5.10 13.79 -4.28
N ASN A 285 5.04 13.57 -2.96
CA ASN A 285 6.20 13.18 -2.18
C ASN A 285 6.70 11.75 -2.50
N SER A 286 5.80 10.85 -2.93
CA SER A 286 6.13 9.45 -3.21
C SER A 286 7.17 9.31 -4.34
N TYR A 287 7.18 10.23 -5.31
CA TYR A 287 8.16 10.25 -6.40
C TYR A 287 9.57 10.67 -5.94
N ARG A 288 9.74 11.14 -4.70
CA ARG A 288 11.08 11.37 -4.11
C ARG A 288 11.75 10.09 -3.63
N ARG A 289 10.94 9.03 -3.45
CA ARG A 289 11.39 7.66 -3.18
C ARG A 289 11.63 6.91 -4.49
N LEU A 290 10.72 7.03 -5.47
CA LEU A 290 10.80 6.31 -6.76
C LEU A 290 11.84 6.92 -7.72
N MET A 291 13.11 6.75 -7.38
CA MET A 291 14.25 7.24 -8.15
C MET A 291 15.30 6.14 -8.36
N PRO A 292 16.13 6.24 -9.39
CA PRO A 292 17.26 5.33 -9.58
C PRO A 292 18.22 5.41 -8.38
N GLY A 293 18.83 4.28 -8.00
CA GLY A 293 19.80 4.22 -6.91
C GLY A 293 19.24 4.18 -5.47
N ILE A 294 17.92 4.20 -5.27
CA ILE A 294 17.29 4.17 -3.92
C ILE A 294 16.60 2.80 -3.66
N ILE A 295 16.83 1.78 -4.50
CA ILE A 295 16.32 0.41 -4.30
C ILE A 295 14.78 0.36 -4.12
N ALA A 296 14.06 1.29 -4.75
CA ALA A 296 12.63 1.55 -4.54
C ALA A 296 11.71 0.98 -5.64
N GLY A 297 12.25 0.17 -6.55
CA GLY A 297 11.51 -0.36 -7.70
C GLY A 297 11.24 0.68 -8.80
N TYR A 298 12.33 1.27 -9.32
CA TYR A 298 12.27 2.32 -10.34
C TYR A 298 12.23 1.79 -11.79
N TRP A 299 12.99 0.74 -12.10
CA TRP A 299 13.12 0.23 -13.47
C TRP A 299 12.00 -0.76 -13.83
N ALA A 300 11.51 -0.75 -15.07
CA ALA A 300 10.56 -1.74 -15.57
C ALA A 300 11.27 -3.08 -15.88
N ASN A 301 11.79 -3.72 -14.84
CA ASN A 301 12.56 -4.96 -14.94
C ASN A 301 12.25 -5.91 -13.78
N TRP A 302 12.83 -7.11 -13.88
CA TRP A 302 12.75 -8.14 -12.87
C TRP A 302 14.12 -8.79 -12.68
N GLY A 303 14.33 -9.49 -11.57
CA GLY A 303 15.61 -10.15 -11.32
C GLY A 303 15.55 -11.23 -10.25
N LEU A 304 16.45 -12.21 -10.36
CA LEU A 304 16.62 -13.28 -9.37
C LEU A 304 17.45 -12.78 -8.21
N ASP A 305 16.86 -12.77 -7.01
CA ASP A 305 17.47 -12.27 -5.78
C ASP A 305 18.18 -10.91 -5.94
N ASN A 306 17.69 -10.08 -6.87
CA ASN A 306 18.25 -8.78 -7.18
C ASN A 306 17.38 -7.69 -6.57
N ARG A 307 17.85 -7.05 -5.51
CA ARG A 307 17.10 -5.98 -4.82
C ARG A 307 16.98 -4.69 -5.63
N ILE A 308 17.84 -4.48 -6.64
CA ILE A 308 17.79 -3.31 -7.52
C ILE A 308 16.61 -3.42 -8.51
N SER A 309 16.24 -4.66 -8.88
CA SER A 309 15.07 -4.89 -9.74
C SER A 309 13.76 -4.54 -9.05
N THR A 310 12.79 -4.06 -9.82
CA THR A 310 11.47 -3.74 -9.26
C THR A 310 10.66 -4.98 -8.90
N TYR A 311 10.65 -5.97 -9.79
CA TYR A 311 10.01 -7.26 -9.56
C TYR A 311 11.08 -8.29 -9.21
N ARG A 312 11.34 -8.45 -7.92
CA ARG A 312 12.35 -9.40 -7.43
C ARG A 312 11.72 -10.78 -7.29
N VAL A 313 12.44 -11.83 -7.69
CA VAL A 313 12.12 -13.21 -7.33
C VAL A 313 13.14 -13.63 -6.27
N PRO A 314 12.78 -13.63 -4.97
CA PRO A 314 13.70 -14.01 -3.90
C PRO A 314 14.28 -15.42 -4.08
N GLY A 315 15.38 -15.73 -3.38
CA GLY A 315 16.07 -17.02 -3.52
C GLY A 315 15.29 -18.23 -3.02
N GLU A 316 14.26 -18.05 -2.18
CA GLU A 316 13.45 -19.17 -1.69
C GLU A 316 12.64 -19.83 -2.81
N ARG A 317 12.41 -21.14 -2.67
CA ARG A 317 11.70 -21.99 -3.65
C ARG A 317 10.63 -22.86 -2.99
N GLY A 318 9.91 -23.66 -3.76
CA GLY A 318 8.83 -24.50 -3.28
C GLY A 318 7.62 -23.68 -2.86
N ALA A 319 7.12 -23.94 -1.65
CA ALA A 319 5.98 -23.19 -1.11
C ALA A 319 6.26 -21.68 -0.98
N ALA A 320 7.53 -21.27 -0.87
CA ALA A 320 7.95 -19.88 -0.70
C ALA A 320 8.27 -19.13 -2.01
N THR A 321 8.12 -19.78 -3.18
CA THR A 321 8.35 -19.12 -4.49
C THR A 321 7.36 -17.98 -4.69
N ARG A 322 7.86 -16.76 -4.89
CA ARG A 322 7.05 -15.54 -4.94
C ARG A 322 7.71 -14.46 -5.79
N ILE A 323 6.91 -13.48 -6.20
CA ILE A 323 7.35 -12.24 -6.82
C ILE A 323 7.19 -11.14 -5.76
N GLU A 324 8.25 -10.40 -5.48
CA GLU A 324 8.24 -9.23 -4.61
C GLU A 324 8.13 -7.97 -5.49
N ASN A 325 7.01 -7.26 -5.39
CA ASN A 325 6.84 -5.95 -5.98
C ASN A 325 7.36 -4.88 -5.03
N ARG A 326 8.48 -4.24 -5.40
CA ARG A 326 9.20 -3.26 -4.58
C ARG A 326 8.77 -1.81 -4.82
N MET A 327 7.95 -1.58 -5.85
CA MET A 327 7.47 -0.26 -6.25
C MET A 327 6.64 0.45 -5.17
N PRO A 328 5.68 -0.19 -4.46
CA PRO A 328 4.75 0.55 -3.64
C PRO A 328 5.44 1.29 -2.50
N CYS A 329 4.99 2.51 -2.29
CA CYS A 329 5.43 3.46 -1.29
C CYS A 329 4.64 3.25 0.00
N GLY A 330 5.20 3.65 1.15
CA GLY A 330 4.49 3.63 2.43
C GLY A 330 3.13 4.37 2.38
N THR A 331 3.01 5.41 1.56
CA THR A 331 1.76 6.18 1.35
C THR A 331 0.70 5.42 0.57
N ALA A 332 1.05 4.32 -0.10
CA ALA A 332 0.12 3.59 -0.95
C ALA A 332 -1.06 3.01 -0.14
N ASN A 333 -2.25 3.09 -0.74
CA ASN A 333 -3.41 2.35 -0.25
C ASN A 333 -3.14 0.84 -0.47
N PRO A 334 -3.08 0.02 0.59
CA PRO A 334 -2.68 -1.38 0.49
C PRO A 334 -3.62 -2.22 -0.39
N TYR A 335 -4.90 -1.86 -0.47
CA TYR A 335 -5.87 -2.52 -1.33
C TYR A 335 -5.68 -2.13 -2.80
N LEU A 336 -5.52 -0.83 -3.08
CA LEU A 336 -5.38 -0.34 -4.45
C LEU A 336 -4.04 -0.74 -5.08
N ALA A 337 -2.94 -0.70 -4.32
CA ALA A 337 -1.64 -1.16 -4.78
C ALA A 337 -1.67 -2.67 -5.12
N ALA A 338 -2.29 -3.48 -4.27
CA ALA A 338 -2.48 -4.90 -4.55
C ALA A 338 -3.42 -5.14 -5.73
N ALA A 339 -4.52 -4.39 -5.86
CA ALA A 339 -5.44 -4.53 -6.97
C ALA A 339 -4.79 -4.17 -8.32
N ALA A 340 -3.98 -3.11 -8.37
CA ALA A 340 -3.21 -2.74 -9.56
C ALA A 340 -2.23 -3.85 -9.95
N MET A 341 -1.45 -4.35 -8.98
CA MET A 341 -0.49 -5.44 -9.19
C MET A 341 -1.18 -6.73 -9.67
N LEU A 342 -2.28 -7.14 -9.02
CA LEU A 342 -2.99 -8.37 -9.38
C LEU A 342 -3.66 -8.29 -10.76
N ASN A 343 -4.23 -7.14 -11.13
CA ASN A 343 -4.81 -6.96 -12.46
C ASN A 343 -3.73 -6.92 -13.55
N ALA A 344 -2.63 -6.20 -13.33
CA ALA A 344 -1.52 -6.19 -14.28
C ALA A 344 -0.91 -7.59 -14.49
N ALA A 345 -0.68 -8.34 -13.40
CA ALA A 345 -0.21 -9.72 -13.49
C ALA A 345 -1.23 -10.62 -14.23
N LEU A 346 -2.53 -10.43 -13.98
CA LEU A 346 -3.59 -11.19 -14.64
C LEU A 346 -3.62 -10.92 -16.16
N LEU A 347 -3.50 -9.66 -16.57
CA LEU A 347 -3.41 -9.28 -17.98
C LEU A 347 -2.21 -9.94 -18.65
N GLY A 348 -1.06 -9.98 -17.96
CA GLY A 348 0.12 -10.71 -18.43
C GLY A 348 -0.11 -12.21 -18.66
N VAL A 349 -0.87 -12.87 -17.77
CA VAL A 349 -1.24 -14.29 -17.91
C VAL A 349 -2.24 -14.50 -19.05
N VAL A 350 -3.26 -13.65 -19.15
CA VAL A 350 -4.28 -13.74 -20.21
C VAL A 350 -3.67 -13.55 -21.59
N ASP A 351 -2.76 -12.60 -21.74
CA ASP A 351 -2.10 -12.29 -23.01
C ASP A 351 -0.85 -13.14 -23.27
N GLY A 352 -0.44 -13.97 -22.29
CA GLY A 352 0.73 -14.83 -22.38
C GLY A 352 2.04 -14.05 -22.55
N LEU A 353 2.18 -12.90 -21.88
CA LEU A 353 3.32 -12.01 -22.02
C LEU A 353 4.62 -12.65 -21.50
N ASP A 354 5.73 -12.36 -22.18
CA ASP A 354 7.06 -12.78 -21.74
C ASP A 354 7.68 -11.69 -20.84
N CYS A 355 8.33 -12.10 -19.76
CA CYS A 355 9.05 -11.20 -18.85
C CYS A 355 10.44 -10.79 -19.36
N GLY A 356 10.90 -11.37 -20.47
CA GLY A 356 12.25 -11.17 -20.98
C GLY A 356 13.33 -11.69 -20.04
N LEU A 357 14.57 -11.27 -20.28
CA LEU A 357 15.71 -11.67 -19.47
C LEU A 357 15.72 -10.95 -18.11
N PRO A 358 16.13 -11.63 -17.02
CA PRO A 358 16.30 -10.98 -15.73
C PRO A 358 17.44 -9.95 -15.77
N GLN A 359 17.38 -8.97 -14.87
CA GLN A 359 18.49 -8.08 -14.56
C GLN A 359 19.58 -8.87 -13.85
N GLU A 360 20.78 -8.85 -14.42
CA GLU A 360 21.99 -9.38 -13.79
C GLU A 360 22.81 -8.23 -13.17
N GLY A 361 23.53 -8.50 -12.10
CA GLY A 361 24.47 -7.55 -11.51
C GLY A 361 23.84 -6.23 -11.04
N ASP A 362 24.57 -5.14 -11.27
CA ASP A 362 24.22 -3.79 -10.85
C ASP A 362 23.26 -3.13 -11.84
N GLY A 363 21.95 -3.20 -11.56
CA GLY A 363 20.92 -2.60 -12.39
C GLY A 363 20.83 -1.07 -12.31
N ASP A 364 21.58 -0.41 -11.43
CA ASP A 364 21.65 1.06 -11.40
C ASP A 364 22.74 1.56 -12.35
N ALA A 365 23.88 0.85 -12.42
CA ALA A 365 24.96 1.16 -13.36
C ALA A 365 24.70 0.62 -14.78
N GLU A 366 24.13 -0.59 -14.88
CA GLU A 366 23.91 -1.32 -16.13
C GLU A 366 22.46 -1.86 -16.20
N PRO A 367 21.44 -0.97 -16.25
CA PRO A 367 20.05 -1.41 -16.38
C PRO A 367 19.83 -2.14 -17.70
N ASN A 368 19.07 -3.24 -17.65
CA ASN A 368 18.67 -4.02 -18.83
C ASN A 368 17.44 -3.46 -19.57
N THR A 369 16.98 -2.26 -19.19
CA THR A 369 15.80 -1.58 -19.73
C THR A 369 15.99 -0.07 -19.65
N ASP A 370 15.37 0.66 -20.58
CA ASP A 370 15.27 2.12 -20.53
C ASP A 370 13.91 2.59 -19.96
N ARG A 371 12.98 1.65 -19.73
CA ARG A 371 11.65 1.95 -19.17
C ARG A 371 11.72 2.03 -17.64
N HIS A 372 11.02 2.99 -17.07
CA HIS A 372 11.08 3.28 -15.64
C HIS A 372 9.79 3.93 -15.14
N THR A 373 9.60 3.98 -13.82
CA THR A 373 8.49 4.72 -13.21
C THR A 373 8.51 6.20 -13.60
N PRO A 374 7.35 6.85 -13.71
CA PRO A 374 7.23 8.31 -13.83
C PRO A 374 8.07 9.06 -12.77
N HIS A 375 8.58 10.24 -13.10
CA HIS A 375 9.38 11.07 -12.16
C HIS A 375 8.52 12.02 -11.33
N SER A 376 7.22 12.12 -11.63
CA SER A 376 6.29 13.00 -10.92
C SER A 376 4.88 12.46 -10.92
N LEU A 377 4.05 13.00 -10.02
CA LEU A 377 2.62 12.69 -9.98
C LEU A 377 1.92 13.06 -11.30
N SER A 378 2.33 14.15 -11.96
CA SER A 378 1.78 14.54 -13.27
C SER A 378 2.04 13.49 -14.35
N GLU A 379 3.27 12.97 -14.42
CA GLU A 379 3.63 11.93 -15.40
C GLU A 379 2.94 10.61 -15.08
N ALA A 380 2.75 10.28 -13.80
CA ALA A 380 2.04 9.07 -13.41
C ALA A 380 0.54 9.12 -13.69
N ILE A 381 -0.09 10.28 -13.50
CA ILE A 381 -1.48 10.51 -13.93
C ILE A 381 -1.59 10.24 -15.44
N ALA A 382 -0.65 10.78 -16.24
CA ALA A 382 -0.66 10.58 -17.69
C ALA A 382 -0.40 9.13 -18.10
N ALA A 383 0.56 8.45 -17.45
CA ALA A 383 0.87 7.04 -17.70
C ALA A 383 -0.31 6.13 -17.35
N PHE A 384 -0.98 6.38 -16.21
CA PHE A 384 -2.15 5.62 -15.80
C PHE A 384 -3.31 5.82 -16.77
N GLU A 385 -3.61 7.05 -17.17
CA GLU A 385 -4.66 7.35 -18.15
C GLU A 385 -4.39 6.76 -19.55
N ALA A 386 -3.12 6.65 -19.95
CA ALA A 386 -2.72 6.05 -21.22
C ALA A 386 -2.86 4.51 -21.23
N ASP A 387 -2.83 3.87 -20.06
CA ASP A 387 -2.95 2.42 -19.92
C ASP A 387 -4.43 2.01 -19.80
N THR A 388 -5.10 1.97 -20.95
CA THR A 388 -6.53 1.65 -21.01
C THR A 388 -6.82 0.23 -20.55
N GLY A 389 -5.89 -0.72 -20.75
CA GLY A 389 -6.05 -2.11 -20.31
C GLY A 389 -6.12 -2.23 -18.79
N LEU A 390 -5.18 -1.59 -18.08
CA LEU A 390 -5.22 -1.56 -16.63
C LEU A 390 -6.41 -0.75 -16.10
N CYS A 391 -6.74 0.38 -16.73
CA CYS A 391 -7.89 1.21 -16.36
C CYS A 391 -9.22 0.46 -16.49
N GLU A 392 -9.41 -0.32 -17.55
CA GLU A 392 -10.59 -1.17 -17.76
C GLU A 392 -10.66 -2.29 -16.71
N ALA A 393 -9.54 -2.93 -16.40
CA ALA A 393 -9.46 -4.00 -15.41
C ALA A 393 -9.77 -3.52 -13.98
N LEU A 394 -9.29 -2.33 -13.60
CA LEU A 394 -9.59 -1.69 -12.31
C LEU A 394 -11.02 -1.14 -12.24
N GLY A 395 -11.57 -0.74 -13.38
CA GLY A 395 -12.93 -0.26 -13.53
C GLY A 395 -13.01 1.26 -13.77
N PRO A 396 -13.87 1.72 -14.70
CA PRO A 396 -13.88 3.11 -15.16
C PRO A 396 -14.25 4.13 -14.08
N ASP A 397 -15.13 3.77 -13.14
CA ASP A 397 -15.52 4.65 -12.03
C ASP A 397 -14.37 4.88 -11.05
N LEU A 398 -13.59 3.84 -10.75
CA LEU A 398 -12.41 3.97 -9.91
C LEU A 398 -11.39 4.86 -10.60
N THR A 399 -11.07 4.55 -11.85
CA THR A 399 -10.09 5.32 -12.65
C THR A 399 -10.45 6.79 -12.70
N ARG A 400 -11.70 7.13 -13.04
CA ARG A 400 -12.18 8.53 -13.10
C ARG A 400 -12.05 9.24 -11.76
N THR A 401 -12.52 8.61 -10.68
CA THR A 401 -12.53 9.22 -9.33
C THR A 401 -11.11 9.36 -8.78
N TYR A 402 -10.27 8.34 -8.97
CA TYR A 402 -8.89 8.34 -8.53
C TYR A 402 -8.06 9.42 -9.25
N LEU A 403 -8.19 9.52 -10.58
CA LEU A 403 -7.55 10.58 -11.36
C LEU A 403 -8.00 11.97 -10.94
N ALA A 404 -9.28 12.16 -10.58
CA ALA A 404 -9.77 13.44 -10.06
C ALA A 404 -9.06 13.83 -8.75
N LEU A 405 -8.92 12.89 -7.81
CA LEU A 405 -8.18 13.13 -6.55
C LEU A 405 -6.70 13.45 -6.79
N ARG A 406 -6.03 12.70 -7.69
CA ARG A 406 -4.61 12.93 -7.99
C ARG A 406 -4.39 14.28 -8.70
N ARG A 407 -5.29 14.67 -9.61
CA ARG A 407 -5.23 15.97 -10.30
C ARG A 407 -5.49 17.14 -9.36
N ASP A 408 -6.41 16.97 -8.42
CA ASP A 408 -6.64 17.96 -7.35
C ASP A 408 -5.39 18.13 -6.47
N GLU A 409 -4.74 17.03 -6.06
CA GLU A 409 -3.46 17.09 -5.33
C GLU A 409 -2.37 17.81 -6.12
N LEU A 410 -2.22 17.46 -7.40
CA LEU A 410 -1.28 18.12 -8.29
C LEU A 410 -1.56 19.62 -8.40
N ALA A 411 -2.83 20.03 -8.51
CA ALA A 411 -3.21 21.44 -8.58
C ALA A 411 -2.86 22.21 -7.30
N ARG A 412 -3.04 21.60 -6.12
CA ARG A 412 -2.63 22.21 -4.84
C ARG A 412 -1.11 22.33 -4.70
N TRP A 413 -0.37 21.35 -5.22
CA TRP A 413 1.09 21.38 -5.30
C TRP A 413 1.56 22.49 -6.25
N ASP A 414 1.04 22.54 -7.47
CA ASP A 414 1.42 23.52 -8.48
C ASP A 414 1.12 24.96 -8.01
N ALA A 415 0.03 25.15 -7.24
CA ALA A 415 -0.31 26.42 -6.62
C ALA A 415 0.74 26.92 -5.60
N GLN A 416 1.62 26.05 -5.08
CA GLN A 416 2.75 26.48 -4.25
C GLN A 416 3.82 27.21 -5.07
N GLY A 417 3.89 27.01 -6.39
CA GLY A 417 4.88 27.62 -7.27
C GLY A 417 6.33 27.17 -7.01
N HIS A 418 6.53 26.10 -6.24
CA HIS A 418 7.84 25.52 -5.98
C HIS A 418 8.14 24.46 -7.03
N ALA A 419 9.38 24.45 -7.54
CA ALA A 419 9.83 23.36 -8.39
C ALA A 419 10.08 22.11 -7.53
N TRP A 420 9.67 20.95 -8.01
CA TRP A 420 10.01 19.68 -7.38
C TRP A 420 11.53 19.44 -7.47
N SER A 421 12.16 19.02 -6.38
CA SER A 421 13.62 18.79 -6.30
C SER A 421 13.96 17.76 -5.24
N LEU A 422 14.75 16.73 -5.58
CA LEU A 422 15.15 15.66 -4.64
C LEU A 422 15.79 16.13 -3.33
N ASP A 423 16.44 17.29 -3.36
CA ASP A 423 17.23 17.78 -2.23
C ASP A 423 16.38 18.49 -1.16
N GLU A 424 15.08 18.68 -1.42
CA GLU A 424 14.19 19.42 -0.52
C GLU A 424 12.85 18.72 -0.36
N VAL A 425 12.41 18.55 0.89
CA VAL A 425 11.01 18.27 1.24
C VAL A 425 10.40 19.57 1.75
N THR A 426 9.41 20.09 1.03
CA THR A 426 8.90 21.43 1.30
C THR A 426 8.01 21.48 2.56
N PRO A 427 7.88 22.64 3.23
CA PRO A 427 6.92 22.79 4.32
C PRO A 427 5.47 22.51 3.92
N TRP A 428 5.11 22.65 2.64
CA TRP A 428 3.78 22.26 2.15
C TRP A 428 3.60 20.75 2.21
N GLU A 429 4.54 19.97 1.69
CA GLU A 429 4.47 18.51 1.73
C GLU A 429 4.39 17.99 3.16
N LEU A 430 5.19 18.55 4.07
CA LEU A 430 5.17 18.16 5.48
C LEU A 430 3.81 18.43 6.13
N ARG A 431 3.16 19.56 5.82
CA ARG A 431 1.80 19.85 6.31
C ARG A 431 0.72 19.01 5.63
N GLU A 432 0.88 18.74 4.34
CA GLU A 432 -0.09 17.99 3.54
C GLU A 432 -0.08 16.49 3.88
N TYR A 433 1.08 15.92 4.20
CA TYR A 433 1.24 14.46 4.29
C TYR A 433 1.50 13.92 5.70
N LEU A 434 2.35 14.55 6.52
CA LEU A 434 2.70 14.01 7.86
C LEU A 434 1.51 13.69 8.76
N PRO A 435 0.39 14.46 8.77
CA PRO A 435 -0.74 14.14 9.62
C PRO A 435 -1.51 12.88 9.20
N PHE A 436 -1.33 12.41 7.96
CA PHE A 436 -2.17 11.38 7.34
C PHE A 436 -1.41 10.12 6.96
N TYR A 437 -0.14 10.25 6.58
CA TYR A 437 0.68 9.16 6.10
C TYR A 437 1.71 8.82 7.12
#